data_AF-A0A1D2TTB4-F1
#
_entry.id   AF-A0A1D2TTB4-F1
#
_cell.length_a   1.000
_cell.length_b   1.000
_cell.length_c   1.000
_cell.angle_alpha   90.00
_cell.angle_beta   90.00
_cell.angle_gamma   90.00
#
_symmetry.space_group_name_H-M   'P 1'
#
loop_
_entity.id
_entity.type
_entity.pdbx_description
1 polymer ?
#
loop_
_entity_poly.entity_id
_entity_poly.type
_entity_poly.pdbx_seq_one_letter_code
_entity_poly.pdbx_strand_id
1 'polypeptide(L)'
;MKTVEIDATRCANPKEFARLLHEAIQAIPGHGSSIEAFVDSMVFGTMSELSPPYTIVVTGDLKPPVRAFAADLSNAIGQARLERRTRRGDDVEVVLKVG
;
A
#
# COMPACT_ATOMS: atom_id res chain seq x y z
N MET A 1 -10.40 8.15 10.01
CA MET A 1 -9.26 7.58 9.26
C MET A 1 -8.57 6.55 10.13
N LYS A 2 -8.43 5.30 9.66
CA LYS A 2 -7.77 4.22 10.40
C LYS A 2 -6.25 4.26 10.17
N THR A 3 -5.45 4.00 11.19
CA THR A 3 -4.00 3.79 11.03
C THR A 3 -3.70 2.30 11.19
N VAL A 4 -2.91 1.75 10.27
CA VAL A 4 -2.43 0.36 10.30
C VAL A 4 -0.91 0.40 10.31
N GLU A 5 -0.30 -0.21 11.32
CA GLU A 5 1.15 -0.26 11.45
C GLU A 5 1.68 -1.60 10.93
N ILE A 6 2.76 -1.56 10.15
CA ILE A 6 3.48 -2.72 9.66
C ILE A 6 4.91 -2.64 10.16
N ASP A 7 5.28 -3.50 11.11
CA ASP A 7 6.69 -3.72 11.45
C ASP A 7 7.34 -4.63 10.41
N ALA A 8 8.18 -4.04 9.56
CA ALA A 8 8.88 -4.73 8.49
C ALA A 8 10.37 -4.99 8.83
N THR A 9 10.78 -4.89 10.10
CA THR A 9 12.15 -5.17 10.56
C THR A 9 12.64 -6.56 10.11
N ARG A 10 11.72 -7.54 10.03
CA ARG A 10 12.06 -8.92 9.65
C ARG A 10 11.99 -9.20 8.15
N CYS A 11 11.55 -8.25 7.34
CA CYS A 11 11.43 -8.45 5.90
C CYS A 11 12.80 -8.48 5.24
N ALA A 12 13.16 -9.62 4.67
CA ALA A 12 14.40 -9.80 3.94
C ALA A 12 14.32 -9.26 2.50
N ASN A 13 13.12 -9.23 1.92
CA ASN A 13 12.89 -8.93 0.51
C ASN A 13 11.47 -8.36 0.29
N PRO A 14 11.19 -7.76 -0.89
CA PRO A 14 9.87 -7.19 -1.20
C PRO A 14 8.71 -8.18 -1.12
N LYS A 15 8.94 -9.47 -1.40
CA LYS A 15 7.88 -10.50 -1.36
C LYS A 15 7.37 -10.71 0.07
N GLU A 16 8.26 -10.72 1.05
CA GLU A 16 7.88 -10.81 2.47
C GLU A 16 7.13 -9.57 2.94
N PHE A 17 7.55 -8.39 2.49
CA PHE A 17 6.83 -7.15 2.76
C PHE A 17 5.44 -7.14 2.11
N ALA A 18 5.33 -7.59 0.86
CA ALA A 18 4.04 -7.70 0.16
C ALA A 18 3.05 -8.60 0.92
N ARG A 19 3.51 -9.69 1.54
CA ARG A 19 2.67 -10.54 2.40
C ARG A 19 2.12 -9.77 3.61
N LEU A 20 2.98 -9.01 4.31
CA LEU A 20 2.52 -8.18 5.43
C LEU A 20 1.53 -7.12 4.97
N LEU A 21 1.76 -6.53 3.80
CA LEU A 21 0.88 -5.53 3.22
C LEU A 21 -0.48 -6.14 2.85
N HIS A 22 -0.53 -7.34 2.26
CA HIS A 22 -1.78 -8.07 2.01
C HIS A 22 -2.60 -8.26 3.28
N GLU A 23 -1.96 -8.68 4.37
CA GLU A 23 -2.62 -8.84 5.67
C GLU A 23 -3.15 -7.50 6.20
N ALA A 24 -2.34 -6.44 6.09
CA ALA A 24 -2.70 -5.10 6.56
C ALA A 24 -3.91 -4.51 5.81
N ILE A 25 -3.99 -4.71 4.49
CA ILE A 25 -5.13 -4.25 3.67
C ILE A 25 -6.27 -5.25 3.64
N GLN A 26 -6.15 -6.42 4.28
CA GLN A 26 -7.16 -7.48 4.18
C GLN A 26 -7.42 -7.86 2.71
N ALA A 27 -6.33 -8.11 1.96
CA ALA A 27 -6.39 -8.50 0.56
C ALA A 27 -7.16 -9.82 0.39
N ILE A 28 -8.02 -9.89 -0.62
CA ILE A 28 -8.80 -11.10 -0.92
C ILE A 28 -8.00 -12.10 -1.76
N PRO A 29 -8.39 -13.41 -1.78
CA PRO A 29 -7.67 -14.43 -2.54
C PRO A 29 -7.48 -14.06 -4.01
N GLY A 30 -6.26 -14.26 -4.54
CA GLY A 30 -5.90 -13.94 -5.93
C GLY A 30 -5.33 -12.53 -6.13
N HIS A 31 -5.25 -11.70 -5.09
CA HIS A 31 -4.58 -10.40 -5.16
C HIS A 31 -3.09 -10.55 -5.52
N GLY A 32 -2.63 -9.80 -6.54
CA GLY A 32 -1.22 -9.80 -6.99
C GLY A 32 -0.25 -9.16 -5.97
N SER A 33 1.06 -9.25 -6.19
CA SER A 33 2.07 -8.63 -5.29
C SER A 33 2.86 -7.49 -5.95
N SER A 34 2.46 -7.05 -7.13
CA SER A 34 3.09 -5.91 -7.81
C SER A 34 2.58 -4.58 -7.26
N ILE A 35 3.30 -3.50 -7.53
CA ILE A 35 2.90 -2.14 -7.15
C ILE A 35 1.53 -1.81 -7.75
N GLU A 36 1.31 -2.15 -9.03
CA GLU A 36 0.07 -1.91 -9.76
C GLU A 36 -1.10 -2.64 -9.12
N ALA A 37 -0.90 -3.90 -8.70
CA ALA A 37 -1.93 -4.67 -8.01
C ALA A 37 -2.33 -4.04 -6.67
N PHE A 38 -1.36 -3.55 -5.89
CA PHE A 38 -1.65 -2.82 -4.65
C PHE A 38 -2.36 -1.49 -4.92
N VAL A 39 -1.91 -0.72 -5.92
CA VAL A 39 -2.57 0.54 -6.30
C VAL A 39 -4.01 0.31 -6.72
N ASP A 40 -4.29 -0.70 -7.56
CA ASP A 40 -5.65 -1.01 -8.01
C ASP A 40 -6.58 -1.28 -6.81
N SER A 41 -6.13 -2.09 -5.87
CA SER A 41 -6.91 -2.43 -4.68
C SER A 41 -7.08 -1.28 -3.71
N MET A 42 -6.00 -0.56 -3.41
CA MET A 42 -5.98 0.50 -2.39
C MET A 42 -6.63 1.79 -2.88
N VAL A 43 -6.50 2.11 -4.17
CA VAL A 43 -6.97 3.37 -4.75
C VAL A 43 -8.24 3.18 -5.57
N PHE A 44 -8.45 2.04 -6.24
CA PHE A 44 -9.61 1.83 -7.11
C PHE A 44 -10.61 0.78 -6.58
N GLY A 45 -10.26 0.03 -5.54
CA GLY A 45 -11.21 -0.69 -4.67
C GLY A 45 -11.64 -2.08 -5.16
N THR A 46 -10.75 -2.82 -5.81
CA THR A 46 -11.10 -4.09 -6.49
C THR A 46 -10.86 -5.36 -5.65
N MET A 47 -9.82 -5.41 -4.79
CA MET A 47 -9.36 -6.67 -4.19
C MET A 47 -8.97 -6.57 -2.68
N SER A 48 -9.59 -5.67 -1.92
CA SER A 48 -9.25 -5.40 -0.51
C SER A 48 -10.52 -5.19 0.32
N GLU A 49 -10.62 -5.81 1.49
CA GLU A 49 -11.73 -5.58 2.42
C GLU A 49 -11.54 -4.30 3.25
N LEU A 50 -10.29 -3.83 3.39
CA LEU A 50 -10.03 -2.57 4.07
C LEU A 50 -10.55 -1.39 3.24
N SER A 51 -11.60 -0.74 3.73
CA SER A 51 -12.18 0.43 3.08
C SER A 51 -11.47 1.73 3.50
N PRO A 52 -11.12 2.62 2.55
CA PRO A 52 -10.68 3.98 2.83
C PRO A 52 -11.70 4.77 3.68
N PRO A 53 -11.27 5.76 4.51
CA PRO A 53 -9.93 6.33 4.57
C PRO A 53 -8.98 5.65 5.59
N TYR A 54 -7.74 5.40 5.18
CA TYR A 54 -6.71 4.82 6.06
C TYR A 54 -5.28 5.24 5.72
N THR A 55 -4.39 5.14 6.71
CA THR A 55 -2.94 5.29 6.56
C THR A 55 -2.25 4.01 6.97
N ILE A 56 -1.32 3.53 6.13
CA ILE A 56 -0.36 2.47 6.48
C ILE A 56 0.94 3.13 6.90
N VAL A 57 1.45 2.77 8.07
CA VAL A 57 2.76 3.23 8.57
C VAL A 57 3.69 2.04 8.59
N VAL A 58 4.73 2.07 7.76
CA VAL A 58 5.77 1.05 7.72
C VAL A 58 6.89 1.46 8.66
N THR A 59 7.17 0.63 9.66
CA THR A 59 8.19 0.84 10.68
C THR A 59 9.27 -0.25 10.64
N GLY A 60 10.37 -0.01 11.34
CA GLY A 60 11.46 -0.97 11.49
C GLY A 60 12.70 -0.66 10.65
N ASP A 61 13.76 -1.44 10.85
CA ASP A 61 15.00 -1.31 10.06
C ASP A 61 14.82 -1.97 8.69
N LEU A 62 14.35 -1.19 7.72
CA LEU A 62 14.02 -1.68 6.39
C LEU A 62 15.28 -1.96 5.59
N LYS A 63 15.44 -3.23 5.17
CA LYS A 63 16.47 -3.58 4.21
C LYS A 63 16.30 -2.77 2.91
N PRO A 64 17.40 -2.38 2.24
CA PRO A 64 17.34 -1.52 1.05
C PRO A 64 16.30 -1.91 -0.02
N PRO A 65 16.16 -3.19 -0.43
CA PRO A 65 15.16 -3.54 -1.44
C PRO A 65 13.72 -3.41 -0.93
N VAL A 66 13.47 -3.65 0.37
CA VAL A 66 12.15 -3.47 0.98
C VAL A 66 11.80 -1.98 1.06
N ARG A 67 12.76 -1.16 1.49
CA ARG A 67 12.62 0.31 1.54
C ARG A 67 12.32 0.88 0.15
N ALA A 68 13.04 0.44 -0.87
CA ALA A 68 12.82 0.87 -2.25
C ALA A 68 11.40 0.52 -2.72
N PHE A 69 10.98 -0.74 -2.56
CA PHE A 69 9.63 -1.16 -2.93
C PHE A 69 8.53 -0.38 -2.20
N ALA A 70 8.68 -0.16 -0.89
CA ALA A 70 7.70 0.60 -0.10
C ALA A 70 7.64 2.07 -0.52
N ALA A 71 8.79 2.68 -0.83
CA ALA A 71 8.85 4.06 -1.32
C ALA A 71 8.23 4.20 -2.72
N ASP A 72 8.53 3.27 -3.63
CA ASP A 72 7.95 3.24 -4.98
C ASP A 72 6.43 3.07 -4.91
N LEU A 73 5.93 2.18 -4.05
CA LEU A 73 4.50 2.02 -3.82
C LEU A 73 3.85 3.28 -3.22
N SER A 74 4.49 3.91 -2.23
CA SER A 74 4.01 5.18 -1.67
C SER A 74 3.83 6.25 -2.74
N ASN A 75 4.84 6.40 -3.60
CA ASN A 75 4.80 7.35 -4.72
C ASN A 75 3.68 6.98 -5.71
N ALA A 76 3.55 5.70 -6.07
CA ALA A 76 2.52 5.23 -6.99
C ALA A 76 1.10 5.47 -6.45
N ILE A 77 0.85 5.25 -5.16
CA ILE A 77 -0.43 5.58 -4.50
C ILE A 77 -0.72 7.07 -4.63
N GLY A 78 0.27 7.94 -4.35
CA GLY A 78 0.10 9.39 -4.47
C GLY A 78 -0.25 9.83 -5.90
N GLN A 79 0.42 9.27 -6.91
CA GLN A 79 0.12 9.54 -8.31
C GLN A 79 -1.26 9.03 -8.72
N ALA A 80 -1.63 7.80 -8.33
CA ALA A 80 -2.91 7.22 -8.67
C ALA A 80 -4.09 7.97 -8.04
N ARG A 81 -3.93 8.46 -6.81
CA ARG A 81 -4.90 9.36 -6.17
C ARG A 81 -5.07 10.67 -6.93
N LEU A 82 -3.96 11.30 -7.31
CA LEU A 82 -3.99 12.54 -8.10
C LEU A 82 -4.68 12.31 -9.45
N GLU A 83 -4.39 11.19 -10.12
CA GLU A 83 -5.04 10.79 -11.36
C GLU A 83 -6.55 10.60 -11.15
N ARG A 84 -6.96 9.81 -10.14
CA ARG A 84 -8.37 9.57 -9.82
C ARG A 84 -9.11 10.88 -9.60
N ARG A 85 -8.53 11.78 -8.79
CA ARG A 85 -9.09 13.12 -8.55
C ARG A 85 -9.24 13.95 -9.81
N THR A 86 -8.23 13.92 -10.69
CA THR A 86 -8.22 14.72 -11.92
C THR A 86 -9.18 14.17 -12.97
N ARG A 87 -9.28 12.84 -13.11
CA ARG A 87 -10.07 12.20 -14.18
C ARG A 87 -11.49 11.86 -13.79
N ARG A 88 -11.73 11.47 -12.53
CA ARG A 88 -13.06 11.03 -12.03
C ARG A 88 -13.75 12.07 -11.17
N GLY A 89 -13.03 13.10 -10.73
CA GLY A 89 -13.57 14.17 -9.88
C GLY A 89 -13.67 13.82 -8.40
N ASP A 90 -13.19 12.63 -7.99
CA ASP A 90 -13.19 12.15 -6.60
C ASP A 90 -11.79 11.69 -6.15
N ASP A 91 -11.51 11.78 -4.85
CA ASP A 91 -10.26 11.31 -4.25
C ASP A 91 -10.56 10.24 -3.20
N VAL A 92 -9.56 9.40 -2.93
CA VAL A 92 -9.61 8.35 -1.93
C VAL A 92 -8.47 8.58 -0.95
N GLU A 93 -8.79 8.81 0.32
CA GLU A 93 -7.77 9.15 1.31
C GLU A 93 -7.04 7.89 1.80
N VAL A 94 -6.06 7.47 1.00
CA VAL A 94 -5.11 6.41 1.32
C VAL A 94 -3.68 6.95 1.30
N VAL A 95 -2.90 6.59 2.30
CA VAL A 95 -1.50 7.01 2.45
C VAL A 95 -0.66 5.81 2.90
N LEU A 96 0.51 5.65 2.31
CA LEU A 96 1.55 4.76 2.82
C LEU A 96 2.73 5.62 3.27
N LYS A 97 3.16 5.48 4.51
CA LYS A 97 4.30 6.21 5.08
C LYS A 97 5.42 5.21 5.33
N VAL A 98 6.62 5.53 4.84
CA VAL A 98 7.82 4.71 5.04
C VAL A 98 8.70 5.40 6.08
N GLY A 99 8.93 4.72 7.22
CA GLY A 99 9.82 5.16 8.30
C GLY A 99 11.31 4.94 8.04
#